data_AF-A0A7K2ZC86-F1
#
_entry.id   AF-A0A7K2ZC86-F1
#
_cell.length_a   1.000
_cell.length_b   1.000
_cell.length_c   1.000
_cell.angle_alpha   90.00
_cell.angle_beta   90.00
_cell.angle_gamma   90.00
#
_symmetry.space_group_name_H-M   'P 1'
#
loop_
_entity.id
_entity.type
_entity.pdbx_description
1 polymer ?
#
loop_
_entity_poly.entity_id
_entity_poly.type
_entity_poly.pdbx_seq_one_letter_code
_entity_poly.pdbx_strand_id
1 'polypeptide(L)'
;AVRDFGDRPQDLAPEVADEAERRLRGLRRPNMVPYTQSAERQNPFVGSGDKIKETVWQPIDISRPADAPGGGKASLVPFDAVDLHTYLARELGNLAGLEGLRAQNRLYVLGPRVLYLGDDVLPDRLRPPNSEIPPPLVKAGLLKPGAGMRTYLSLERVGEGGRVIVSMHLRARLQHPSLSWEVAAYCIPPLHARYYGADYLPRDGFEHWWSLVRYATSHTWSGLAGAPGRIGRRNAEHKRRARELEKARKEITKKHALYDYGTTDSLRERVGSGDQLGHSERTDSQDFLHRLQQGVLIATERFLKDHNVDTSSFDQAQQVINTQTYNISGDITGPANIGNNGQVSAAYGQGAQATAAAGPTP
;
A
#
# COMPACT_ATOMS: atom_id res chain seq x y z
N ALA A 1 22.31 -37.31 -3.89
CA ALA A 1 21.20 -37.27 -4.86
C ALA A 1 19.98 -36.72 -4.16
N VAL A 2 19.65 -35.46 -4.43
CA VAL A 2 18.46 -34.80 -3.87
C VAL A 2 17.25 -35.41 -4.58
N ARG A 3 16.37 -36.07 -3.83
CA ARG A 3 15.10 -36.57 -4.37
C ARG A 3 14.25 -35.36 -4.72
N ASP A 4 14.00 -35.19 -6.01
CA ASP A 4 13.03 -34.27 -6.57
C ASP A 4 11.65 -34.72 -6.07
N PHE A 5 11.05 -33.98 -5.14
CA PHE A 5 9.66 -34.18 -4.77
C PHE A 5 8.82 -33.66 -5.94
N GLY A 6 8.52 -34.59 -6.84
CA GLY A 6 7.65 -34.40 -7.98
C GLY A 6 6.29 -33.85 -7.56
N ASP A 7 5.75 -33.04 -8.47
CA ASP A 7 4.49 -32.30 -8.44
C ASP A 7 4.54 -31.00 -7.64
N ARG A 8 4.38 -29.87 -8.36
CA ARG A 8 4.16 -28.58 -7.70
C ARG A 8 2.86 -28.71 -6.91
N PRO A 9 2.69 -28.04 -5.75
CA PRO A 9 1.46 -28.15 -4.95
C PRO A 9 0.17 -27.84 -5.72
N GLN A 10 0.28 -27.06 -6.79
CA GLN A 10 -0.80 -26.74 -7.73
C GLN A 10 -1.28 -27.97 -8.55
N ASP A 11 -0.41 -28.94 -8.82
CA ASP A 11 -0.67 -30.14 -9.61
C ASP A 11 -1.41 -31.21 -8.76
N LEU A 12 -1.45 -31.04 -7.43
CA LEU A 12 -2.17 -31.89 -6.47
C LEU A 12 -3.61 -31.43 -6.21
N ALA A 13 -3.99 -30.26 -6.74
CA ALA A 13 -5.33 -29.72 -6.60
C ALA A 13 -6.24 -30.20 -7.75
N PRO A 14 -7.54 -30.47 -7.50
CA PRO A 14 -8.48 -30.78 -8.57
C PRO A 14 -8.57 -29.62 -9.57
N GLU A 15 -8.68 -29.95 -10.87
CA GLU A 15 -8.80 -28.96 -11.93
C GLU A 15 -9.96 -28.00 -11.65
N VAL A 16 -9.64 -26.71 -11.62
CA VAL A 16 -10.60 -25.64 -11.44
C VAL A 16 -11.02 -25.15 -12.84
N ALA A 17 -12.25 -24.69 -13.01
CA ALA A 17 -12.71 -24.13 -14.27
C ALA A 17 -11.73 -23.06 -14.82
N ASP A 18 -11.40 -23.12 -16.11
CA ASP A 18 -10.41 -22.26 -16.79
C ASP A 18 -10.62 -20.75 -16.58
N GLU A 19 -11.87 -20.32 -16.37
CA GLU A 19 -12.20 -18.92 -16.06
C GLU A 19 -11.67 -18.50 -14.68
N ALA A 20 -11.80 -19.37 -13.67
CA ALA A 20 -11.30 -19.10 -12.34
C ALA A 20 -9.76 -19.09 -12.31
N GLU A 21 -9.12 -20.02 -13.01
CA GLU A 21 -7.66 -20.02 -13.14
C GLU A 21 -7.14 -18.76 -13.83
N ARG A 22 -7.72 -18.37 -14.98
CA ARG A 22 -7.33 -17.13 -15.68
C ARG A 22 -7.49 -15.92 -14.78
N ARG A 23 -8.58 -15.85 -14.01
CA ARG A 23 -8.79 -14.78 -13.04
C ARG A 23 -7.74 -14.78 -11.93
N LEU A 24 -7.39 -15.94 -11.37
CA LEU A 24 -6.34 -16.06 -10.35
C LEU A 24 -4.96 -15.67 -10.89
N ARG A 25 -4.67 -15.97 -12.16
CA ARG A 25 -3.43 -15.53 -12.81
C ARG A 25 -3.37 -14.00 -12.93
N GLY A 26 -4.47 -13.36 -13.31
CA GLY A 26 -4.58 -11.88 -13.36
C GLY A 26 -4.41 -11.22 -11.98
N LEU A 27 -4.81 -11.90 -10.90
CA LEU A 27 -4.60 -11.41 -9.53
C LEU A 27 -3.13 -11.45 -9.06
N ARG A 28 -2.20 -12.07 -9.81
CA ARG A 28 -0.77 -12.09 -9.42
C ARG A 28 -0.13 -10.71 -9.58
N ARG A 29 -0.59 -9.90 -10.54
CA ARG A 29 -0.08 -8.56 -10.82
C ARG A 29 -1.22 -7.61 -11.19
N PRO A 30 -2.11 -7.29 -10.23
CA PRO A 30 -3.22 -6.38 -10.52
C PRO A 30 -2.67 -4.98 -10.82
N ASN A 31 -3.15 -4.38 -11.90
CA ASN A 31 -2.83 -3.01 -12.27
C ASN A 31 -4.03 -2.05 -12.06
N MET A 32 -5.13 -2.55 -11.49
CA MET A 32 -6.27 -1.77 -11.03
C MET A 32 -6.70 -2.21 -9.62
N VAL A 33 -7.01 -1.24 -8.77
CA VAL A 33 -7.54 -1.47 -7.41
C VAL A 33 -8.76 -0.57 -7.19
N PRO A 34 -9.99 -1.12 -7.21
CA PRO A 34 -11.17 -0.38 -6.81
C PRO A 34 -11.25 -0.31 -5.27
N TYR A 35 -11.48 0.88 -4.71
CA TYR A 35 -11.62 1.12 -3.27
C TYR A 35 -12.97 1.78 -2.96
N THR A 36 -13.55 1.50 -1.79
CA THR A 36 -14.88 2.02 -1.44
C THR A 36 -14.85 3.52 -1.14
N GLN A 37 -16.02 4.15 -1.18
CA GLN A 37 -16.14 5.56 -0.77
C GLN A 37 -15.76 5.78 0.71
N SER A 38 -15.97 4.79 1.58
CA SER A 38 -15.52 4.85 2.97
C SER A 38 -13.99 4.81 3.08
N ALA A 39 -13.32 4.00 2.24
CA ALA A 39 -11.87 3.88 2.22
C ALA A 39 -11.20 5.17 1.72
N GLU A 40 -11.82 5.92 0.80
CA GLU A 40 -11.28 7.20 0.31
C GLU A 40 -10.91 8.18 1.42
N ARG A 41 -11.68 8.19 2.52
CA ARG A 41 -11.47 9.11 3.65
C ARG A 41 -10.31 8.71 4.57
N GLN A 42 -9.88 7.45 4.52
CA GLN A 42 -8.93 6.88 5.49
C GLN A 42 -7.66 6.38 4.81
N ASN A 43 -7.82 5.55 3.78
CA ASN A 43 -6.75 4.93 3.02
C ASN A 43 -7.26 4.46 1.64
N PRO A 44 -6.95 5.16 0.54
CA PRO A 44 -7.32 4.69 -0.81
C PRO A 44 -6.45 3.52 -1.29
N PHE A 45 -5.34 3.22 -0.61
CA PHE A 45 -4.41 2.14 -0.94
C PHE A 45 -4.78 0.84 -0.23
N VAL A 46 -5.99 0.37 -0.54
CA VAL A 46 -6.55 -0.83 0.05
C VAL A 46 -5.65 -2.03 -0.22
N GLY A 47 -5.37 -2.80 0.82
CA GLY A 47 -4.48 -3.95 0.75
C GLY A 47 -3.01 -3.65 0.98
N SER A 48 -2.64 -2.40 1.27
CA SER A 48 -1.26 -2.04 1.64
C SER A 48 -1.01 -2.03 3.15
N GLY A 49 -2.05 -2.20 3.97
CA GLY A 49 -1.93 -2.31 5.43
C GLY A 49 -1.98 -0.95 6.14
N ASP A 50 -1.28 -0.86 7.27
CA ASP A 50 -1.27 0.32 8.13
C ASP A 50 -0.41 1.43 7.56
N LYS A 51 -0.90 2.67 7.66
CA LYS A 51 -0.21 3.85 7.15
C LYS A 51 1.01 4.17 8.00
N ILE A 52 2.18 4.21 7.36
CA ILE A 52 3.45 4.63 7.97
C ILE A 52 3.67 6.13 7.77
N LYS A 53 3.53 6.60 6.52
CA LYS A 53 3.83 7.99 6.14
C LYS A 53 2.98 8.42 4.96
N GLU A 54 2.44 9.63 5.01
CA GLU A 54 1.77 10.25 3.87
C GLU A 54 2.18 11.72 3.83
N THR A 55 2.75 12.14 2.71
CA THR A 55 3.27 13.49 2.55
C THR A 55 3.35 13.87 1.08
N VAL A 56 3.38 15.17 0.83
CA VAL A 56 3.72 15.72 -0.48
C VAL A 56 5.09 16.36 -0.34
N TRP A 57 6.06 15.88 -1.13
CA TRP A 57 7.39 16.45 -1.15
C TRP A 57 7.39 17.85 -1.76
N GLN A 58 8.37 18.65 -1.35
CA GLN A 58 8.49 20.04 -1.79
C GLN A 58 8.57 20.11 -3.33
N PRO A 59 7.93 21.13 -3.95
CA PRO A 59 8.00 21.31 -5.39
C PRO A 59 9.43 21.58 -5.85
N ILE A 60 9.87 20.89 -6.90
CA ILE A 60 11.15 21.04 -7.57
C ILE A 60 10.90 21.90 -8.82
N ASP A 61 11.72 22.93 -9.03
CA ASP A 61 11.67 23.75 -10.24
C ASP A 61 12.30 22.98 -11.41
N ILE A 62 11.51 22.71 -12.44
CA ILE A 62 11.92 22.00 -13.65
C ILE A 62 11.96 22.89 -14.89
N SER A 63 11.82 24.21 -14.71
CA SER A 63 11.83 25.17 -15.83
C SER A 63 13.23 25.60 -16.26
N ARG A 64 14.23 25.37 -15.40
CA ARG A 64 15.59 25.87 -15.61
C ARG A 64 16.43 24.85 -16.37
N PRO A 65 17.02 25.24 -17.52
CA PRO A 65 18.01 24.41 -18.20
C PRO A 65 19.32 24.35 -17.40
N ALA A 66 19.93 23.16 -17.41
CA ALA A 66 21.28 22.93 -16.92
C ALA A 66 22.32 23.70 -17.75
N ASP A 67 23.51 23.92 -17.18
CA ASP A 67 24.62 24.54 -17.90
C ASP A 67 25.27 23.55 -18.87
N ALA A 68 25.57 24.00 -20.08
CA ALA A 68 26.20 23.18 -21.11
C ALA A 68 27.73 23.12 -20.92
N PRO A 69 28.41 21.99 -21.27
CA PRO A 69 29.86 21.83 -21.11
C PRO A 69 30.73 22.86 -21.88
N GLY A 70 30.17 23.55 -22.87
CA GLY A 70 30.84 24.58 -23.67
C GLY A 70 30.49 26.02 -23.29
N GLY A 71 29.80 26.24 -22.16
CA GLY A 71 29.22 27.52 -21.79
C GLY A 71 27.85 27.75 -22.44
N GLY A 72 26.94 28.42 -21.72
CA GLY A 72 25.54 28.60 -22.11
C GLY A 72 24.60 27.58 -21.49
N LYS A 73 23.32 27.63 -21.88
CA LYS A 73 22.26 26.74 -21.36
C LYS A 73 22.01 25.55 -22.28
N ALA A 74 21.93 24.35 -21.71
CA ALA A 74 21.53 23.15 -22.43
C ALA A 74 20.07 23.25 -22.89
N SER A 75 19.73 22.52 -23.97
CA SER A 75 18.34 22.45 -24.44
C SER A 75 17.55 21.48 -23.57
N LEU A 76 16.45 21.95 -22.99
CA LEU A 76 15.54 21.12 -22.20
C LEU A 76 14.93 20.03 -23.06
N VAL A 77 15.04 18.78 -22.60
CA VAL A 77 14.34 17.66 -23.23
C VAL A 77 12.98 17.52 -22.56
N PRO A 78 11.85 17.75 -23.27
CA PRO A 78 10.53 17.63 -22.68
C PRO A 78 10.26 16.19 -22.22
N PHE A 79 9.53 16.06 -21.13
CA PHE A 79 9.08 14.78 -20.60
C PHE A 79 7.70 14.92 -19.97
N ASP A 80 7.02 13.79 -19.80
CA ASP A 80 5.76 13.73 -19.06
C ASP A 80 5.88 12.88 -17.77
N ALA A 81 4.77 12.78 -17.03
CA ALA A 81 4.73 11.97 -15.81
C ALA A 81 4.86 10.46 -16.09
N VAL A 82 4.46 9.99 -17.28
CA VAL A 82 4.57 8.59 -17.71
C VAL A 82 6.04 8.24 -17.91
N ASP A 83 6.82 9.11 -18.55
CA ASP A 83 8.27 8.93 -18.75
C ASP A 83 8.99 8.79 -17.41
N LEU A 84 8.70 9.71 -16.48
CA LEU A 84 9.28 9.70 -15.14
C LEU A 84 8.90 8.43 -14.35
N HIS A 85 7.62 8.06 -14.31
CA HIS A 85 7.17 6.83 -13.66
C HIS A 85 7.81 5.57 -14.29
N THR A 86 7.94 5.55 -15.61
CA THR A 86 8.54 4.43 -16.35
C THR A 86 10.02 4.30 -16.04
N TYR A 87 10.75 5.42 -15.96
CA TYR A 87 12.15 5.45 -15.55
C TYR A 87 12.31 4.92 -14.13
N LEU A 88 11.54 5.44 -13.17
CA LEU A 88 11.59 4.99 -11.78
C LEU A 88 11.27 3.50 -11.66
N ALA A 89 10.23 3.01 -12.34
CA ALA A 89 9.86 1.60 -12.29
C ALA A 89 10.99 0.66 -12.77
N ARG A 90 11.83 1.13 -13.70
CA ARG A 90 12.97 0.37 -14.24
C ARG A 90 14.21 0.47 -13.37
N GLU A 91 14.57 1.66 -12.91
CA GLU A 91 15.86 1.90 -12.25
C GLU A 91 15.83 1.68 -10.74
N LEU A 92 14.66 1.84 -10.10
CA LEU A 92 14.59 1.94 -8.65
C LEU A 92 15.01 0.66 -7.91
N GLY A 93 14.77 -0.51 -8.49
CA GLY A 93 15.24 -1.77 -7.89
C GLY A 93 16.76 -1.80 -7.72
N ASN A 94 17.49 -1.31 -8.71
CA ASN A 94 18.95 -1.22 -8.69
C ASN A 94 19.43 -0.09 -7.77
N LEU A 95 18.80 1.09 -7.86
CA LEU A 95 19.21 2.27 -7.10
C LEU A 95 18.94 2.16 -5.60
N ALA A 96 17.83 1.55 -5.22
CA ALA A 96 17.48 1.34 -3.81
C ALA A 96 18.28 0.18 -3.18
N GLY A 97 18.97 -0.64 -3.98
CA GLY A 97 19.64 -1.85 -3.50
C GLY A 97 18.66 -2.83 -2.84
N LEU A 98 17.42 -2.89 -3.34
CA LEU A 98 16.36 -3.72 -2.79
C LEU A 98 16.06 -4.86 -3.77
N GLU A 99 16.70 -6.00 -3.55
CA GLU A 99 16.39 -7.22 -4.29
C GLU A 99 14.91 -7.61 -4.12
N GLY A 100 14.28 -8.02 -5.21
CA GLY A 100 12.88 -8.41 -5.22
C GLY A 100 11.87 -7.27 -5.07
N LEU A 101 12.31 -6.01 -5.20
CA LEU A 101 11.41 -4.86 -5.30
C LEU A 101 10.46 -5.01 -6.49
N ARG A 102 9.16 -4.94 -6.23
CA ARG A 102 8.13 -4.92 -7.29
C ARG A 102 7.72 -3.48 -7.53
N ALA A 103 8.00 -2.98 -8.73
CA ALA A 103 7.56 -1.66 -9.16
C ALA A 103 6.55 -1.79 -10.29
N GLN A 104 5.33 -1.29 -10.10
CA GLN A 104 4.31 -1.27 -11.16
C GLN A 104 3.35 -0.11 -11.01
N ASN A 105 2.92 0.46 -12.14
CA ASN A 105 1.85 1.44 -12.14
C ASN A 105 0.51 0.75 -11.87
N ARG A 106 -0.25 1.26 -10.90
CA ARG A 106 -1.59 0.79 -10.55
C ARG A 106 -2.58 1.94 -10.57
N LEU A 107 -3.73 1.71 -11.19
CA LEU A 107 -4.85 2.64 -11.19
C LEU A 107 -5.73 2.37 -9.97
N TYR A 108 -5.81 3.35 -9.07
CA TYR A 108 -6.72 3.35 -7.93
C TYR A 108 -8.00 4.08 -8.29
N VAL A 109 -9.15 3.41 -8.12
CA VAL A 109 -10.46 3.89 -8.59
C VAL A 109 -11.49 3.81 -7.47
N LEU A 110 -12.23 4.90 -7.27
CA LEU A 110 -13.38 4.93 -6.37
C LEU A 110 -14.46 3.98 -6.91
N GLY A 111 -14.94 3.05 -6.11
CA GLY A 111 -15.75 1.93 -6.58
C GLY A 111 -17.01 2.30 -7.39
N PRO A 112 -17.79 3.36 -7.05
CA PRO A 112 -18.91 3.81 -7.89
C PRO A 112 -18.49 4.37 -9.26
N ARG A 113 -17.21 4.74 -9.43
CA ARG A 113 -16.66 5.29 -10.68
C ARG A 113 -16.18 4.21 -11.65
N VAL A 114 -16.06 2.96 -11.21
CA VAL A 114 -15.63 1.82 -12.04
C VAL A 114 -16.53 1.65 -13.27
N LEU A 115 -17.83 1.92 -13.14
CA LEU A 115 -18.80 1.83 -14.24
C LEU A 115 -18.46 2.74 -15.43
N TYR A 116 -17.72 3.83 -15.23
CA TYR A 116 -17.38 4.78 -16.28
C TYR A 116 -16.09 4.45 -17.04
N LEU A 117 -15.40 3.36 -16.67
CA LEU A 117 -14.15 2.93 -17.32
C LEU A 117 -14.38 2.06 -18.55
N GLY A 118 -15.63 1.71 -18.86
CA GLY A 118 -16.02 0.93 -20.03
C GLY A 118 -16.04 -0.58 -19.79
N ASP A 119 -16.46 -1.30 -20.82
CA ASP A 119 -16.74 -2.74 -20.75
C ASP A 119 -15.46 -3.59 -20.61
N ASP A 120 -14.30 -3.06 -21.01
CA ASP A 120 -12.99 -3.70 -20.81
C ASP A 120 -12.66 -3.89 -19.32
N VAL A 121 -13.17 -3.00 -18.47
CA VAL A 121 -12.94 -3.01 -17.02
C VAL A 121 -14.08 -3.70 -16.29
N LEU A 122 -15.33 -3.45 -16.70
CA LEU A 122 -16.52 -4.03 -16.08
C LEU A 122 -17.45 -4.63 -17.16
N PRO A 123 -17.16 -5.85 -17.65
CA PRO A 123 -17.96 -6.47 -18.71
C PRO A 123 -19.40 -6.77 -18.29
N ASP A 124 -19.62 -7.06 -17.00
CA ASP A 124 -20.92 -7.34 -16.42
C ASP A 124 -21.04 -6.63 -15.07
N ARG A 125 -22.10 -5.82 -14.92
CA ARG A 125 -22.40 -5.07 -13.69
C ARG A 125 -22.69 -5.96 -12.48
N LEU A 126 -22.99 -7.24 -12.71
CA LEU A 126 -23.21 -8.20 -11.62
C LEU A 126 -21.95 -8.99 -11.28
N ARG A 127 -20.84 -8.76 -11.99
CA ARG A 127 -19.55 -9.40 -11.76
C ARG A 127 -18.55 -8.41 -11.16
N PRO A 128 -17.52 -8.92 -10.46
CA PRO A 128 -16.41 -8.08 -10.03
C PRO A 128 -15.66 -7.51 -11.25
N PRO A 129 -15.10 -6.30 -11.14
CA PRO A 129 -14.30 -5.71 -12.21
C PRO A 129 -13.01 -6.50 -12.45
N ASN A 130 -12.48 -6.38 -13.66
CA ASN A 130 -11.21 -6.95 -14.04
C ASN A 130 -10.08 -6.30 -13.23
N SER A 131 -9.23 -7.13 -12.62
CA SER A 131 -8.06 -6.65 -11.84
C SER A 131 -6.86 -6.29 -12.72
N GLU A 132 -6.87 -6.76 -13.96
CA GLU A 132 -5.92 -6.43 -15.00
C GLU A 132 -6.66 -5.69 -16.13
N ILE A 133 -6.25 -4.44 -16.37
CA ILE A 133 -6.83 -3.56 -17.37
C ILE A 133 -5.79 -3.22 -18.46
N PRO A 134 -6.22 -2.81 -19.66
CA PRO A 134 -5.32 -2.37 -20.71
C PRO A 134 -4.31 -1.30 -20.25
N PRO A 135 -3.00 -1.43 -20.55
CA PRO A 135 -1.98 -0.44 -20.18
C PRO A 135 -2.29 1.01 -20.59
N PRO A 136 -2.93 1.29 -21.74
CA PRO A 136 -3.33 2.65 -22.09
C PRO A 136 -4.26 3.31 -21.06
N LEU A 137 -5.14 2.56 -20.40
CA LEU A 137 -6.03 3.10 -19.36
C LEU A 137 -5.25 3.50 -18.10
N VAL A 138 -4.25 2.70 -17.71
CA VAL A 138 -3.36 3.04 -16.59
C VAL A 138 -2.57 4.31 -16.91
N LYS A 139 -2.03 4.43 -18.13
CA LYS A 139 -1.32 5.65 -18.57
C LYS A 139 -2.24 6.87 -18.62
N ALA A 140 -3.47 6.71 -19.11
CA ALA A 140 -4.46 7.79 -19.15
C ALA A 140 -4.78 8.32 -17.75
N GLY A 141 -4.89 7.43 -16.75
CA GLY A 141 -5.11 7.83 -15.35
C GLY A 141 -3.93 8.57 -14.71
N LEU A 142 -2.73 8.51 -15.30
CA LEU A 142 -1.57 9.29 -14.87
C LEU A 142 -1.56 10.68 -15.51
N LEU A 143 -1.84 10.77 -16.82
CA LEU A 143 -1.86 12.02 -17.58
C LEU A 143 -3.08 12.90 -17.26
N LYS A 144 -4.25 12.29 -17.10
CA LYS A 144 -5.53 12.95 -16.84
C LYS A 144 -6.20 12.35 -15.61
N PRO A 145 -5.70 12.66 -14.40
CA PRO A 145 -6.29 12.17 -13.16
C PRO A 145 -7.73 12.69 -13.04
N GLY A 146 -8.69 11.76 -12.87
CA GLY A 146 -10.10 12.09 -12.70
C GLY A 146 -10.52 12.17 -11.24
N ALA A 147 -11.71 12.71 -10.97
CA ALA A 147 -12.30 12.68 -9.63
C ALA A 147 -12.54 11.22 -9.20
N GLY A 148 -11.73 10.74 -8.26
CA GLY A 148 -11.76 9.36 -7.77
C GLY A 148 -11.03 8.35 -8.67
N MET A 149 -10.14 8.80 -9.56
CA MET A 149 -9.31 7.91 -10.39
C MET A 149 -7.88 8.44 -10.46
N ARG A 150 -6.93 7.72 -9.88
CA ARG A 150 -5.53 8.16 -9.79
C ARG A 150 -4.58 7.00 -9.99
N THR A 151 -3.59 7.18 -10.85
CA THR A 151 -2.52 6.19 -11.04
C THR A 151 -1.33 6.52 -10.15
N TYR A 152 -0.88 5.51 -9.42
CA TYR A 152 0.31 5.57 -8.58
C TYR A 152 1.31 4.51 -9.04
N LEU A 153 2.60 4.85 -9.04
CA LEU A 153 3.68 3.88 -9.07
C LEU A 153 3.72 3.19 -7.71
N SER A 154 3.33 1.92 -7.68
CA SER A 154 3.32 1.10 -6.47
C SER A 154 4.60 0.32 -6.38
N LEU A 155 5.32 0.54 -5.29
CA LEU A 155 6.59 -0.10 -4.97
C LEU A 155 6.35 -1.01 -3.79
N GLU A 156 6.61 -2.31 -3.93
CA GLU A 156 6.36 -3.29 -2.87
C GLU A 156 7.61 -4.12 -2.62
N ARG A 157 8.05 -4.13 -1.36
CA ARG A 157 9.11 -5.00 -0.88
C ARG A 157 8.55 -5.94 0.17
N VAL A 158 8.62 -7.23 -0.11
CA VAL A 158 8.24 -8.28 0.83
C VAL A 158 9.46 -8.62 1.68
N GLY A 159 9.43 -8.36 2.98
CA GLY A 159 10.52 -8.69 3.90
C GLY A 159 10.83 -10.18 3.97
N GLU A 160 11.90 -10.53 4.70
CA GLU A 160 12.35 -11.91 4.83
C GLU A 160 11.26 -12.83 5.41
N GLY A 161 11.18 -14.05 4.90
CA GLY A 161 10.12 -15.01 5.26
C GLY A 161 8.70 -14.54 4.89
N GLY A 162 8.57 -13.45 4.13
CA GLY A 162 7.28 -12.84 3.81
C GLY A 162 6.50 -12.42 5.04
N ARG A 163 7.17 -12.08 6.15
CA ARG A 163 6.52 -11.70 7.42
C ARG A 163 5.99 -10.27 7.38
N VAL A 164 6.74 -9.35 6.77
CA VAL A 164 6.33 -7.96 6.57
C VAL A 164 6.27 -7.63 5.09
N ILE A 165 5.35 -6.76 4.69
CA ILE A 165 5.32 -6.19 3.35
C ILE A 165 5.30 -4.68 3.49
N VAL A 166 6.31 -4.00 2.96
CA VAL A 166 6.36 -2.54 2.90
C VAL A 166 5.99 -2.10 1.49
N SER A 167 5.02 -1.20 1.41
CA SER A 167 4.52 -0.65 0.16
C SER A 167 4.67 0.87 0.15
N MET A 168 5.13 1.43 -0.95
CA MET A 168 5.22 2.88 -1.17
C MET A 168 4.55 3.22 -2.50
N HIS A 169 3.57 4.10 -2.45
CA HIS A 169 2.81 4.59 -3.59
C HIS A 169 3.24 6.01 -3.91
N LEU A 170 3.67 6.20 -5.15
CA LEU A 170 4.23 7.46 -5.66
C LEU A 170 3.38 7.98 -6.79
N ARG A 171 3.17 9.29 -6.81
CA ARG A 171 2.58 9.96 -7.97
C ARG A 171 3.30 11.27 -8.25
N ALA A 172 3.85 11.37 -9.45
CA ALA A 172 4.40 12.61 -9.97
C ALA A 172 3.26 13.57 -10.32
N ARG A 173 3.33 14.78 -9.76
CA ARG A 173 2.50 15.92 -10.14
C ARG A 173 3.35 16.89 -10.92
N LEU A 174 3.19 16.83 -12.24
CA LEU A 174 3.80 17.77 -13.17
C LEU A 174 2.85 18.94 -13.37
N GLN A 175 3.18 20.09 -12.79
CA GLN A 175 2.47 21.36 -12.99
C GLN A 175 3.51 22.41 -13.31
N HIS A 176 3.87 22.53 -14.60
CA HIS A 176 4.94 23.42 -15.04
C HIS A 176 4.74 24.83 -14.43
N PRO A 177 5.77 25.39 -13.77
CA PRO A 177 7.19 25.01 -13.79
C PRO A 177 7.64 23.99 -12.72
N SER A 178 6.71 23.36 -12.01
CA SER A 178 7.01 22.54 -10.83
C SER A 178 6.75 21.04 -10.99
N LEU A 179 7.60 20.24 -10.35
CA LEU A 179 7.42 18.80 -10.13
C LEU A 179 7.27 18.55 -8.63
N SER A 180 6.20 17.90 -8.20
CA SER A 180 6.05 17.44 -6.81
C SER A 180 5.70 15.96 -6.76
N TRP A 181 6.05 15.29 -5.65
CA TRP A 181 5.74 13.89 -5.42
C TRP A 181 4.68 13.76 -4.33
N GLU A 182 3.55 13.15 -4.66
CA GLU A 182 2.64 12.59 -3.66
C GLU A 182 3.19 11.22 -3.23
N VAL A 183 3.47 11.08 -1.93
CA VAL A 183 4.11 9.90 -1.36
C VAL A 183 3.25 9.34 -0.24
N ALA A 184 2.86 8.06 -0.36
CA ALA A 184 2.14 7.35 0.68
C ALA A 184 2.76 5.97 0.91
N ALA A 185 3.24 5.71 2.12
CA ALA A 185 3.91 4.48 2.52
C ALA A 185 3.11 3.74 3.59
N TYR A 186 3.07 2.42 3.45
CA TYR A 186 2.25 1.51 4.23
C TYR A 186 3.02 0.23 4.57
N CYS A 187 2.57 -0.46 5.63
CA CYS A 187 3.13 -1.73 6.08
C CYS A 187 2.01 -2.74 6.37
N ILE A 188 2.14 -3.95 5.85
CA ILE A 188 1.34 -5.09 6.30
C ILE A 188 2.15 -5.87 7.34
N PRO A 189 1.70 -5.92 8.60
CA PRO A 189 2.42 -6.64 9.65
C PRO A 189 2.31 -8.17 9.48
N PRO A 190 3.05 -8.94 10.30
CA PRO A 190 2.92 -10.39 10.36
C PRO A 190 1.50 -10.83 10.72
N LEU A 191 1.16 -12.06 10.36
CA LEU A 191 -0.14 -12.65 10.71
C LEU A 191 -0.29 -12.73 12.23
N HIS A 192 -1.52 -12.61 12.72
CA HIS A 192 -1.82 -12.80 14.14
C HIS A 192 -1.40 -14.20 14.64
N ALA A 193 -0.90 -14.30 15.89
CA ALA A 193 -0.37 -15.52 16.51
C ALA A 193 -1.22 -16.78 16.29
N ARG A 194 -2.55 -16.62 16.41
CA ARG A 194 -3.55 -17.67 16.15
C ARG A 194 -3.41 -18.41 14.81
N TYR A 195 -2.82 -17.79 13.80
CA TYR A 195 -2.64 -18.38 12.47
C TYR A 195 -1.35 -19.19 12.36
N TYR A 196 -0.38 -19.00 13.26
CA TYR A 196 0.82 -19.84 13.34
C TYR A 196 0.58 -21.13 14.13
N GLY A 197 -0.65 -21.39 14.62
CA GLY A 197 -0.96 -22.62 15.36
C GLY A 197 -0.65 -23.91 14.58
N ALA A 198 -0.67 -23.85 13.24
CA ALA A 198 -0.28 -24.98 12.39
C ALA A 198 1.23 -25.30 12.48
N ASP A 199 2.08 -24.32 12.78
CA ASP A 199 3.53 -24.50 12.88
C ASP A 199 3.92 -25.24 14.16
N TYR A 200 3.07 -25.19 15.19
CA TYR A 200 3.27 -25.82 16.50
C TYR A 200 2.52 -27.15 16.65
N LEU A 201 2.00 -27.72 15.55
CA LEU A 201 1.38 -29.04 15.61
C LEU A 201 2.45 -30.08 15.97
N PRO A 202 2.26 -30.86 17.05
CA PRO A 202 3.20 -31.90 17.43
C PRO A 202 3.39 -32.86 16.25
N ARG A 203 4.64 -33.05 15.82
CA ARG A 203 4.98 -33.97 14.73
C ARG A 203 5.22 -35.40 15.24
N ASP A 204 5.45 -35.55 16.54
CA ASP A 204 5.67 -36.84 17.20
C ASP A 204 4.36 -37.50 17.64
N GLY A 205 4.24 -38.80 17.36
CA GLY A 205 2.96 -39.51 17.35
C GLY A 205 2.21 -39.53 18.68
N PHE A 206 2.90 -39.69 19.81
CA PHE A 206 2.24 -39.82 21.12
C PHE A 206 1.71 -38.48 21.65
N GLU A 207 2.52 -37.42 21.58
CA GLU A 207 2.09 -36.07 21.95
C GLU A 207 1.00 -35.56 21.00
N HIS A 208 1.12 -35.87 19.70
CA HIS A 208 0.08 -35.59 18.72
C HIS A 208 -1.24 -36.28 19.08
N TRP A 209 -1.21 -37.59 19.32
CA TRP A 209 -2.39 -38.36 19.71
C TRP A 209 -3.05 -37.82 20.98
N TRP A 210 -2.26 -37.54 22.02
CA TRP A 210 -2.81 -37.01 23.27
C TRP A 210 -3.36 -35.60 23.13
N SER A 211 -2.71 -34.74 22.34
CA SER A 211 -3.21 -33.39 22.03
C SER A 211 -4.55 -33.45 21.29
N LEU A 212 -4.71 -34.37 20.34
CA LEU A 212 -5.95 -34.60 19.61
C LEU A 212 -7.06 -35.12 20.52
N VAL A 213 -6.77 -36.11 21.37
CA VAL A 213 -7.74 -36.67 22.32
C VAL A 213 -8.20 -35.60 23.30
N ARG A 214 -7.28 -34.80 23.85
CA ARG A 214 -7.61 -33.69 24.76
C ARG A 214 -8.43 -32.61 24.05
N TYR A 215 -8.05 -32.23 22.83
CA TYR A 215 -8.81 -31.26 22.04
C TYR A 215 -10.22 -31.78 21.75
N ALA A 216 -10.34 -33.01 21.25
CA ALA A 216 -11.60 -33.65 20.95
C ALA A 216 -12.49 -33.77 22.18
N THR A 217 -11.98 -34.23 23.32
CA THR A 217 -12.81 -34.37 24.54
C THR A 217 -13.24 -33.04 25.13
N SER A 218 -12.38 -32.01 25.11
CA SER A 218 -12.70 -30.68 25.67
C SER A 218 -13.63 -29.84 24.78
N HIS A 219 -13.58 -30.02 23.45
CA HIS A 219 -14.35 -29.20 22.50
C HIS A 219 -15.53 -29.93 21.86
N THR A 220 -15.61 -31.27 21.92
CA THR A 220 -16.72 -32.02 21.31
C THR A 220 -18.04 -31.74 22.00
N TRP A 221 -18.10 -31.67 23.33
CA TRP A 221 -19.38 -31.48 24.03
C TRP A 221 -19.93 -30.06 23.92
N SER A 222 -19.08 -29.04 24.11
CA SER A 222 -19.44 -27.63 23.87
C SER A 222 -19.72 -27.36 22.38
N GLY A 223 -19.01 -28.09 21.51
CA GLY A 223 -19.27 -28.19 20.08
C GLY A 223 -20.69 -28.70 19.79
N LEU A 224 -21.04 -29.90 20.25
CA LEU A 224 -22.33 -30.55 19.99
C LEU A 224 -23.50 -29.79 20.60
N ALA A 225 -23.41 -29.39 21.87
CA ALA A 225 -24.51 -28.71 22.57
C ALA A 225 -24.89 -27.37 21.92
N GLY A 226 -23.91 -26.62 21.39
CA GLY A 226 -24.14 -25.37 20.68
C GLY A 226 -24.29 -25.52 19.16
N ALA A 227 -24.10 -26.71 18.59
CA ALA A 227 -24.07 -26.90 17.13
C ALA A 227 -25.40 -26.53 16.44
N PRO A 228 -26.58 -26.96 16.92
CA PRO A 228 -27.85 -26.62 16.27
C PRO A 228 -28.08 -25.11 16.20
N GLY A 229 -27.79 -24.38 17.28
CA GLY A 229 -27.91 -22.92 17.32
C GLY A 229 -26.94 -22.22 16.37
N ARG A 230 -25.68 -22.67 16.30
CA ARG A 230 -24.68 -22.12 15.36
C ARG A 230 -25.03 -22.42 13.90
N ILE A 231 -25.53 -23.62 13.60
CA ILE A 231 -26.00 -23.99 12.26
C ILE A 231 -27.22 -23.14 11.89
N GLY A 232 -28.19 -23.00 12.80
CA GLY A 232 -29.37 -22.15 12.61
C GLY A 232 -29.00 -20.70 12.32
N ARG A 233 -28.09 -20.11 13.13
CA ARG A 233 -27.58 -18.75 12.91
C ARG A 233 -26.86 -18.62 11.58
N ARG A 234 -25.97 -19.56 11.24
CA ARG A 234 -25.26 -19.58 9.95
C ARG A 234 -26.23 -19.66 8.77
N ASN A 235 -27.26 -20.50 8.86
CA ASN A 235 -28.29 -20.63 7.84
C ASN A 235 -29.14 -19.36 7.72
N ALA A 236 -29.51 -18.73 8.84
CA ALA A 236 -30.24 -17.47 8.85
C ALA A 236 -29.40 -16.34 8.23
N GLU A 237 -28.12 -16.24 8.58
CA GLU A 237 -27.18 -15.29 7.97
C GLU A 237 -27.00 -15.55 6.48
N HIS A 238 -26.87 -16.81 6.06
CA HIS A 238 -26.78 -17.18 4.66
C HIS A 238 -28.04 -16.77 3.88
N LYS A 239 -29.23 -17.06 4.42
CA LYS A 239 -30.52 -16.64 3.82
C LYS A 239 -30.64 -15.11 3.76
N ARG A 240 -30.22 -14.39 4.81
CA ARG A 240 -30.23 -12.92 4.84
C ARG A 240 -29.31 -12.36 3.77
N ARG A 241 -28.06 -12.82 3.70
CA ARG A 241 -27.09 -12.43 2.67
C ARG A 241 -27.58 -12.75 1.26
N ALA A 242 -28.20 -13.91 1.05
CA ALA A 242 -28.78 -14.27 -0.25
C ALA A 242 -29.89 -13.29 -0.67
N ARG A 243 -30.78 -12.91 0.26
CA ARG A 243 -31.84 -11.90 0.01
C ARG A 243 -31.25 -10.51 -0.25
N GLU A 244 -30.24 -10.09 0.51
CA GLU A 244 -29.52 -8.83 0.31
C GLU A 244 -28.86 -8.78 -1.07
N LEU A 245 -28.19 -9.87 -1.48
CA LEU A 245 -27.58 -10.00 -2.82
C LEU A 245 -28.64 -9.98 -3.92
N GLU A 246 -29.77 -10.66 -3.74
CA GLU A 246 -30.87 -10.64 -4.72
C GLU A 246 -31.46 -9.23 -4.85
N LYS A 247 -31.63 -8.51 -3.74
CA LYS A 247 -32.07 -7.11 -3.73
C LYS A 247 -31.06 -6.23 -4.45
N ALA A 248 -29.76 -6.34 -4.16
CA ALA A 248 -28.71 -5.59 -4.82
C ALA A 248 -28.70 -5.86 -6.35
N ARG A 249 -28.80 -7.13 -6.77
CA ARG A 249 -28.91 -7.51 -8.19
C ARG A 249 -30.13 -6.84 -8.86
N LYS A 250 -31.30 -6.87 -8.20
CA LYS A 250 -32.50 -6.20 -8.70
C LYS A 250 -32.31 -4.68 -8.80
N GLU A 251 -31.63 -4.06 -7.84
CA GLU A 251 -31.35 -2.62 -7.88
C GLU A 251 -30.38 -2.25 -9.00
N ILE A 252 -29.33 -3.03 -9.22
CA ILE A 252 -28.37 -2.84 -10.31
C ILE A 252 -29.05 -3.02 -11.67
N THR A 253 -29.78 -4.13 -11.87
CA THR A 253 -30.35 -4.48 -13.18
C THR A 253 -31.63 -3.71 -13.50
N LYS A 254 -32.57 -3.56 -12.55
CA LYS A 254 -33.88 -2.95 -12.83
C LYS A 254 -33.92 -1.45 -12.59
N LYS A 255 -33.17 -0.96 -11.59
CA LYS A 255 -33.18 0.47 -11.21
C LYS A 255 -31.95 1.22 -11.70
N HIS A 256 -31.02 0.55 -12.39
CA HIS A 256 -29.76 1.13 -12.85
C HIS A 256 -28.98 1.85 -11.72
N ALA A 257 -29.08 1.32 -10.49
CA ALA A 257 -28.42 1.91 -9.34
C ALA A 257 -26.89 1.85 -9.49
N LEU A 258 -26.21 2.91 -9.06
CA LEU A 258 -24.75 2.92 -8.95
C LEU A 258 -24.34 2.01 -7.78
N TYR A 259 -23.54 0.99 -8.09
CA TYR A 259 -23.00 0.07 -7.10
C TYR A 259 -21.54 0.40 -6.81
N ASP A 260 -21.15 0.31 -5.54
CA ASP A 260 -19.77 0.48 -5.12
C ASP A 260 -19.02 -0.85 -5.30
N TYR A 261 -18.18 -0.94 -6.34
CA TYR A 261 -17.33 -2.11 -6.61
C TYR A 261 -16.02 -2.11 -5.80
N GLY A 262 -15.85 -1.15 -4.89
CA GLY A 262 -14.66 -0.99 -4.09
C GLY A 262 -14.47 -2.11 -3.07
N THR A 263 -13.22 -2.44 -2.79
CA THR A 263 -12.85 -3.22 -1.60
C THR A 263 -12.49 -2.30 -0.44
N THR A 264 -12.61 -2.80 0.80
CA THR A 264 -12.27 -2.05 2.02
C THR A 264 -10.90 -2.43 2.59
N ASP A 265 -10.53 -3.69 2.47
CA ASP A 265 -9.27 -4.24 2.99
C ASP A 265 -8.79 -5.41 2.12
N SER A 266 -7.55 -5.86 2.36
CA SER A 266 -7.12 -7.19 1.90
C SER A 266 -7.27 -8.25 2.99
N LEU A 267 -7.31 -9.52 2.58
CA LEU A 267 -7.33 -10.64 3.54
C LEU A 267 -6.15 -10.57 4.50
N ARG A 268 -4.94 -10.30 3.99
CA ARG A 268 -3.71 -10.25 4.78
C ARG A 268 -3.71 -9.08 5.77
N GLU A 269 -4.15 -7.91 5.32
CA GLU A 269 -4.33 -6.73 6.16
C GLU A 269 -5.30 -7.00 7.32
N ARG A 270 -6.42 -7.68 7.05
CA ARG A 270 -7.44 -7.98 8.07
C ARG A 270 -6.98 -8.97 9.15
N VAL A 271 -6.01 -9.82 8.83
CA VAL A 271 -5.48 -10.83 9.75
C VAL A 271 -4.10 -10.48 10.31
N GLY A 272 -3.51 -9.38 9.82
CA GLY A 272 -2.25 -8.83 10.30
C GLY A 272 -2.39 -8.34 11.74
N SER A 273 -1.30 -8.41 12.49
CA SER A 273 -1.23 -7.90 13.87
C SER A 273 0.12 -7.25 14.11
N GLY A 274 0.11 -5.95 14.39
CA GLY A 274 1.31 -5.20 14.75
C GLY A 274 1.99 -5.73 16.02
N ASP A 275 1.26 -6.39 16.91
CA ASP A 275 1.80 -7.01 18.12
C ASP A 275 2.76 -8.17 17.81
N GLN A 276 2.66 -8.76 16.61
CA GLN A 276 3.55 -9.84 16.15
C GLN A 276 4.79 -9.31 15.42
N LEU A 277 4.92 -7.98 15.29
CA LEU A 277 6.05 -7.32 14.67
C LEU A 277 7.21 -7.24 15.67
N GLY A 278 8.21 -8.11 15.49
CA GLY A 278 9.43 -8.12 16.29
C GLY A 278 10.36 -6.94 15.97
N HIS A 279 11.48 -6.88 16.69
CA HIS A 279 12.44 -5.78 16.55
C HIS A 279 13.07 -5.74 15.16
N SER A 280 13.57 -6.87 14.66
CA SER A 280 14.18 -6.97 13.33
C SER A 280 13.21 -6.57 12.24
N GLU A 281 11.96 -7.05 12.30
CA GLU A 281 10.95 -6.68 11.31
C GLU A 281 10.63 -5.18 11.30
N ARG A 282 10.66 -4.51 12.46
CA ARG A 282 10.50 -3.06 12.55
C ARG A 282 11.67 -2.32 11.91
N THR A 283 12.89 -2.70 12.27
CA THR A 283 14.11 -2.10 11.73
C THR A 283 14.22 -2.31 10.22
N ASP A 284 13.92 -3.50 9.73
CA ASP A 284 13.89 -3.81 8.29
C ASP A 284 12.84 -2.97 7.56
N SER A 285 11.66 -2.78 8.17
CA SER A 285 10.61 -1.94 7.57
C SER A 285 11.04 -0.48 7.43
N GLN A 286 11.75 0.05 8.42
CA GLN A 286 12.32 1.40 8.40
C GLN A 286 13.43 1.51 7.36
N ASP A 287 14.36 0.54 7.31
CA ASP A 287 15.44 0.50 6.32
C ASP A 287 14.88 0.44 4.90
N PHE A 288 13.88 -0.42 4.64
CA PHE A 288 13.22 -0.47 3.34
C PHE A 288 12.58 0.86 2.96
N LEU A 289 11.87 1.51 3.87
CA LEU A 289 11.27 2.81 3.60
C LEU A 289 12.33 3.88 3.28
N HIS A 290 13.43 3.93 4.04
CA HIS A 290 14.52 4.88 3.80
C HIS A 290 15.20 4.63 2.45
N ARG A 291 15.50 3.38 2.12
CA ARG A 291 16.09 3.01 0.82
C ARG A 291 15.18 3.31 -0.35
N LEU A 292 13.87 3.08 -0.20
CA LEU A 292 12.90 3.47 -1.23
C LEU A 292 12.87 4.99 -1.41
N GLN A 293 12.84 5.77 -0.34
CA GLN A 293 12.84 7.24 -0.43
C GLN A 293 14.13 7.76 -1.08
N GLN A 294 15.30 7.30 -0.64
CA GLN A 294 16.57 7.68 -1.25
C GLN A 294 16.65 7.26 -2.72
N GLY A 295 16.24 6.03 -3.04
CA GLY A 295 16.22 5.53 -4.40
C GLY A 295 15.35 6.39 -5.32
N VAL A 296 14.19 6.85 -4.84
CA VAL A 296 13.29 7.72 -5.61
C VAL A 296 13.92 9.09 -5.85
N LEU A 297 14.59 9.65 -4.84
CA LEU A 297 15.30 10.93 -4.97
C LEU A 297 16.44 10.80 -5.98
N ILE A 298 17.32 9.81 -5.85
CA ILE A 298 18.43 9.55 -6.77
C ILE A 298 17.92 9.29 -8.20
N ALA A 299 16.85 8.50 -8.34
CA ALA A 299 16.25 8.23 -9.65
C ALA A 299 15.69 9.49 -10.30
N THR A 300 15.03 10.35 -9.52
CA THR A 300 14.49 11.63 -9.98
C THR A 300 15.62 12.56 -10.41
N GLU A 301 16.68 12.67 -9.61
CA GLU A 301 17.86 13.49 -9.92
C GLU A 301 18.51 13.07 -11.24
N ARG A 302 18.76 11.77 -11.42
CA ARG A 302 19.34 11.22 -12.66
C ARG A 302 18.45 11.49 -13.86
N PHE A 303 17.14 11.25 -13.72
CA PHE A 303 16.18 11.54 -14.77
C PHE A 303 16.20 13.03 -15.16
N LEU A 304 16.17 13.94 -14.19
CA LEU A 304 16.22 15.38 -14.46
C LEU A 304 17.52 15.80 -15.16
N LYS A 305 18.67 15.22 -14.76
CA LYS A 305 19.97 15.43 -15.42
C LYS A 305 19.97 14.93 -16.86
N ASP A 306 19.44 13.73 -17.10
CA ASP A 306 19.31 13.14 -18.44
C ASP A 306 18.42 14.00 -19.36
N HIS A 307 17.50 14.77 -18.78
CA HIS A 307 16.63 15.72 -19.48
C HIS A 307 17.15 17.17 -19.52
N ASN A 308 18.41 17.41 -19.14
CA ASN A 308 19.07 18.70 -19.11
C ASN A 308 18.40 19.75 -18.20
N VAL A 309 17.75 19.33 -17.12
CA VAL A 309 17.15 20.22 -16.11
C VAL A 309 18.19 20.56 -15.04
N ASP A 310 18.22 21.82 -14.59
CA ASP A 310 19.04 22.25 -13.45
C ASP A 310 18.51 21.65 -12.13
N THR A 311 19.34 20.85 -11.46
CA THR A 311 18.99 20.15 -10.21
C THR A 311 19.29 20.97 -8.95
N SER A 312 19.70 22.23 -9.05
CA SER A 312 19.99 23.07 -7.87
C SER A 312 18.81 23.19 -6.90
N SER A 313 17.59 23.31 -7.41
CA SER A 313 16.36 23.32 -6.60
C SER A 313 16.05 21.95 -5.99
N PHE A 314 16.41 20.88 -6.69
CA PHE A 314 16.24 19.50 -6.25
C PHE A 314 17.14 19.20 -5.04
N ASP A 315 18.40 19.63 -5.07
CA ASP A 315 19.37 19.39 -3.98
C ASP A 315 18.89 19.99 -2.66
N GLN A 316 18.31 21.20 -2.71
CA GLN A 316 17.69 21.85 -1.54
C GLN A 316 16.48 21.07 -1.03
N ALA A 317 15.60 20.61 -1.94
CA ALA A 317 14.45 19.81 -1.58
C ALA A 317 14.87 18.46 -0.95
N GLN A 318 15.89 17.81 -1.49
CA GLN A 318 16.46 16.57 -0.97
C GLN A 318 16.99 16.75 0.46
N GLN A 319 17.68 17.85 0.75
CA GLN A 319 18.17 18.13 2.11
C GLN A 319 17.03 18.26 3.12
N VAL A 320 15.93 18.95 2.75
CA VAL A 320 14.74 19.09 3.59
C VAL A 320 14.04 17.74 3.80
N ILE A 321 13.85 16.98 2.73
CA ILE A 321 13.19 15.66 2.77
C ILE A 321 13.98 14.67 3.64
N ASN A 322 15.30 14.67 3.53
CA ASN A 322 16.19 13.85 4.35
C ASN A 322 16.07 14.23 5.83
N THR A 323 16.12 15.53 6.16
CA THR A 323 16.00 16.03 7.54
C THR A 323 14.65 15.70 8.17
N GLN A 324 13.56 15.83 7.41
CA GLN A 324 12.22 15.47 7.89
C GLN A 324 12.02 13.97 8.07
N THR A 325 12.76 13.16 7.32
CA THR A 325 12.67 11.69 7.40
C THR A 325 13.30 11.15 8.67
N TYR A 326 14.45 11.68 9.10
CA TYR A 326 15.11 11.24 10.35
C TYR A 326 14.34 11.62 11.63
N ASN A 327 13.46 12.62 11.58
CA ASN A 327 12.62 13.00 12.73
C ASN A 327 11.42 12.06 12.94
N ILE A 328 11.23 11.05 12.09
CA ILE A 328 10.22 10.00 12.25
C ILE A 328 10.81 8.87 13.13
N SER A 329 11.21 9.23 14.35
CA SER A 329 11.69 8.29 15.36
C SER A 329 10.58 7.96 16.37
N GLY A 330 9.38 7.66 15.88
CA GLY A 330 8.25 7.19 16.67
C GLY A 330 7.94 5.72 16.40
N ASP A 331 7.44 5.01 17.42
CA ASP A 331 7.07 3.60 17.31
C ASP A 331 6.09 3.37 16.14
N ILE A 332 6.44 2.43 15.25
CA ILE A 332 5.56 1.89 14.20
C ILE A 332 4.56 0.93 14.87
N THR A 333 3.73 1.45 15.77
CA THR A 333 2.64 0.71 16.41
C THR A 333 1.39 1.59 16.39
N GLY A 334 0.45 1.28 15.49
CA GLY A 334 -0.83 1.98 15.38
C GLY A 334 -0.83 3.19 14.44
N PRO A 335 -1.98 3.87 14.27
CA PRO A 335 -2.13 4.97 13.32
C PRO A 335 -1.02 5.98 13.57
N ALA A 336 -0.13 6.15 12.58
CA ALA A 336 1.00 7.06 12.65
C ALA A 336 0.51 8.43 13.14
N ASN A 337 0.78 8.73 14.41
CA ASN A 337 0.47 10.01 15.02
C ASN A 337 1.40 11.04 14.39
N ILE A 338 0.91 11.70 13.35
CA ILE A 338 1.49 12.95 12.85
C ILE A 338 1.12 14.03 13.87
N GLY A 339 1.99 14.17 14.90
CA GLY A 339 1.98 15.26 15.87
C GLY A 339 1.01 15.12 17.06
N ASN A 340 1.55 14.80 18.25
CA ASN A 340 1.49 15.66 19.45
C ASN A 340 2.07 14.92 20.68
N ASN A 341 3.37 14.61 20.65
CA ASN A 341 4.21 14.31 21.83
C ASN A 341 5.72 14.42 21.51
N GLY A 342 6.08 15.25 20.52
CA GLY A 342 7.46 15.68 20.37
C GLY A 342 7.76 16.70 21.47
N GLN A 343 8.59 16.33 22.45
CA GLN A 343 9.17 17.30 23.36
C GLN A 343 10.04 18.25 22.53
N VAL A 344 9.50 19.42 22.20
CA VAL A 344 10.31 20.55 21.77
C VAL A 344 11.06 21.01 23.02
N SER A 345 12.35 20.68 23.13
CA SER A 345 13.26 21.40 24.01
C SER A 345 13.42 22.80 23.44
N ALA A 346 12.45 23.67 23.74
CA ALA A 346 12.53 25.08 23.43
C ALA A 346 13.54 25.71 24.40
N ALA A 347 14.82 25.64 24.05
CA ALA A 347 15.84 26.51 24.62
C ALA A 347 15.60 27.94 24.09
N TYR A 348 14.56 28.59 24.60
CA TYR A 348 14.50 30.04 24.58
C TYR A 348 15.49 30.55 25.61
N GLY A 349 16.49 31.29 25.14
CA GLY A 349 17.51 31.93 25.96
C GLY A 349 16.88 32.67 27.14
N GLN A 350 17.32 32.30 28.34
CA GLN A 350 17.14 33.10 29.53
C GLN A 350 17.90 34.42 29.34
N GLY A 351 17.17 35.43 28.85
CA GLY A 351 17.52 36.83 29.03
C GLY A 351 17.26 37.22 30.48
N ALA A 352 18.27 37.84 31.09
CA ALA A 352 18.33 38.38 32.43
C ALA A 352 17.01 38.90 33.02
N GLN A 353 16.64 38.39 34.21
CA GLN A 353 15.69 39.05 35.11
C GLN A 353 16.33 40.31 35.69
N ALA A 354 15.83 41.47 35.30
CA ALA A 354 16.02 42.73 36.02
C ALA A 354 14.93 42.85 37.09
N THR A 355 15.36 42.91 38.36
CA THR A 355 14.54 43.27 39.52
C THR A 355 14.17 44.75 39.46
N ALA A 356 12.87 45.07 39.40
CA ALA A 356 12.36 46.43 39.59
C ALA A 356 11.40 46.47 40.79
N ALA A 357 11.71 47.40 41.69
CA ALA A 357 11.15 47.56 43.03
C ALA A 357 9.73 48.11 43.06
N ALA A 358 9.04 47.81 44.16
CA ALA A 358 7.70 48.26 44.53
C ALA A 358 7.62 49.77 44.78
N GLY A 359 6.47 50.36 44.44
CA GLY A 359 6.01 51.68 44.89
C GLY A 359 4.47 51.72 44.91
N PRO A 360 3.84 52.35 45.91
CA PRO A 360 2.47 52.04 46.33
C PRO A 360 1.40 52.93 45.66
N THR A 361 0.18 52.40 45.55
CA THR A 361 -1.03 53.16 45.20
C THR A 361 -1.74 53.69 46.44
N PRO A 362 -2.48 54.81 46.33
CA PRO A 362 -3.09 55.54 47.45
C PRO A 362 -4.19 54.80 48.20
#